data_AF-X1NSA0-F1
#
_entry.id   AF-X1NSA0-F1
#
_cell.length_a   1.000
_cell.length_b   1.000
_cell.length_c   1.000
_cell.angle_alpha   90.00
_cell.angle_beta   90.00
_cell.angle_gamma   90.00
#
_symmetry.space_group_name_H-M   'P 1'
#
loop_
_entity.id
_entity.type
_entity.pdbx_description
1 polymer ?
#
loop_
_entity_poly.entity_id
_entity_poly.type
_entity_poly.pdbx_seq_one_letter_code
_entity_poly.pdbx_strand_id
1 'polypeptide(L)'
;MTDARAMSIDELKAFLVSSDVFTFKGNSREETYAWIERTLRSYRYCSRPRSEKGLIRSYMQKITGISGSQLTRLIGQFRRTRHVRVRTYNRHCFPTKYTREDQLLLAELDNNNERV
;
A
#
# COMPACT_ATOMS: atom_id res chain seq x y z
N MET A 1 11.04 9.57 11.38
CA MET A 1 11.96 10.11 10.36
C MET A 1 13.32 9.45 10.57
N THR A 2 13.73 8.58 9.66
CA THR A 2 15.13 8.15 9.54
C THR A 2 15.58 8.69 8.21
N ASP A 3 16.54 9.62 8.25
CA ASP A 3 17.21 10.15 7.08
C ASP A 3 18.07 9.03 6.51
N ALA A 4 17.43 8.14 5.75
CA ALA A 4 18.10 7.08 5.04
C ALA A 4 18.80 7.74 3.86
N ARG A 5 20.04 8.19 4.09
CA ARG A 5 21.01 8.37 3.00
C ARG A 5 20.81 7.21 2.03
N ALA A 6 20.51 7.54 0.77
CA ALA A 6 20.31 6.52 -0.25
C ALA A 6 21.64 5.78 -0.40
N MET A 7 21.71 4.58 0.21
CA MET A 7 22.88 3.71 0.15
C MET A 7 23.30 3.48 -1.31
N SER A 8 24.59 3.35 -1.56
CA SER A 8 25.08 2.89 -2.86
C SER A 8 24.57 1.46 -3.15
N ILE A 9 24.60 1.03 -4.40
CA ILE A 9 24.28 -0.36 -4.74
C ILE A 9 25.24 -1.34 -4.09
N ASP A 10 26.49 -0.94 -3.91
CA ASP A 10 27.49 -1.77 -3.24
C ASP A 10 27.19 -1.92 -1.75
N GLU A 11 26.82 -0.81 -1.10
CA GLU A 11 26.35 -0.80 0.29
C GLU A 11 25.05 -1.61 0.44
N LEU A 12 24.14 -1.56 -0.54
CA LEU A 12 22.94 -2.41 -0.56
C LEU A 12 23.28 -3.90 -0.57
N LYS A 13 24.31 -4.31 -1.33
CA LYS A 13 24.77 -5.71 -1.34
C LYS A 13 25.34 -6.10 0.02
N ALA A 14 26.24 -5.28 0.57
CA ALA A 14 26.82 -5.54 1.89
C ALA A 14 25.75 -5.60 2.99
N PHE A 15 24.78 -4.69 2.94
CA PHE A 15 23.65 -4.68 3.86
C PHE A 15 22.76 -5.92 3.73
N LEU A 16 22.54 -6.42 2.52
CA LEU A 16 21.75 -7.65 2.31
C LEU A 16 22.45 -8.88 2.88
N VAL A 17 23.79 -8.92 2.84
CA VAL A 17 24.61 -10.00 3.41
C VAL A 17 24.65 -9.96 4.94
N SER A 18 24.61 -8.77 5.55
CA SER A 18 24.49 -8.64 7.01
C SER A 18 23.22 -9.34 7.51
N SER A 19 23.27 -10.02 8.66
CA SER A 19 22.07 -10.67 9.25
C SER A 19 21.12 -9.68 9.94
N ASP A 20 21.51 -8.41 10.05
CA ASP A 20 20.72 -7.42 10.79
C ASP A 20 19.37 -7.15 10.12
N VAL A 21 18.31 -7.53 10.83
CA VAL A 21 16.93 -7.24 10.47
C VAL A 21 16.59 -5.85 11.01
N PHE A 22 16.86 -4.83 10.22
CA PHE A 22 16.37 -3.48 10.52
C PHE A 22 14.88 -3.43 10.23
N THR A 23 14.04 -3.63 11.25
CA THR A 23 12.58 -3.50 11.11
C THR A 23 12.22 -2.01 11.09
N PHE A 24 11.75 -1.53 9.95
CA PHE A 24 11.08 -0.24 9.85
C PHE A 24 9.80 -0.30 10.69
N LYS A 25 9.85 0.23 11.92
CA LYS A 25 8.67 0.54 12.73
C LYS A 25 7.98 1.79 12.16
N GLY A 26 7.44 1.69 10.95
CA GLY A 26 6.49 2.66 10.46
C GLY A 26 5.24 2.60 11.32
N ASN A 27 4.79 3.72 11.87
CA ASN A 27 3.60 3.74 12.71
C ASN A 27 2.32 3.48 11.89
N SER A 28 2.42 3.59 10.55
CA SER A 28 1.31 3.36 9.63
C SER A 28 1.71 2.77 8.26
N ARG A 29 0.72 2.23 7.54
CA ARG A 29 0.90 1.72 6.17
C ARG A 29 1.25 2.85 5.20
N GLU A 30 0.68 4.03 5.42
CA GLU A 30 0.90 5.24 4.66
C GLU A 30 2.36 5.68 4.73
N GLU A 31 2.95 5.69 5.93
CA GLU A 31 4.38 6.01 6.13
C GLU A 31 5.28 5.02 5.40
N THR A 32 4.94 3.74 5.47
CA THR A 32 5.71 2.68 4.80
C THR A 32 5.66 2.85 3.29
N TYR A 33 4.49 3.15 2.73
CA TYR A 33 4.32 3.36 1.29
C TYR A 33 5.01 4.64 0.82
N ALA A 34 4.95 5.72 1.61
CA ALA A 34 5.68 6.95 1.34
C ALA A 34 7.19 6.74 1.36
N TRP A 35 7.71 5.92 2.29
CA TRP A 35 9.11 5.53 2.33
C TRP A 35 9.50 4.73 1.07
N ILE A 36 8.69 3.76 0.65
CA ILE A 36 8.90 3.00 -0.59
C ILE A 36 8.94 3.93 -1.80
N GLU A 37 8.00 4.88 -1.89
CA GLU A 37 7.98 5.86 -2.99
C GLU A 37 9.27 6.68 -3.03
N ARG A 38 9.68 7.23 -1.89
CA ARG A 38 10.91 8.03 -1.78
C ARG A 38 12.13 7.20 -2.20
N THR A 39 12.26 5.99 -1.70
CA THR A 39 13.32 5.05 -2.07
C THR A 39 13.33 4.79 -3.59
N LEU A 40 12.19 4.44 -4.19
CA LEU A 40 12.11 4.20 -5.62
C LEU A 40 12.48 5.42 -6.47
N ARG A 41 12.20 6.64 -5.98
CA ARG A 41 12.61 7.91 -6.62
C ARG A 41 14.12 8.14 -6.48
N SER A 42 14.67 8.02 -5.28
CA SER A 42 16.10 8.22 -5.00
C SER A 42 16.99 7.33 -5.87
N TYR A 43 16.62 6.05 -6.02
CA TYR A 43 17.37 5.11 -6.84
C TYR A 43 17.09 5.20 -8.34
N ARG A 44 16.21 6.12 -8.78
CA ARG A 44 15.71 6.22 -10.16
C ARG A 44 15.29 4.84 -10.69
N TYR A 45 14.48 4.12 -9.91
CA TYR A 45 14.19 2.69 -10.12
C TYR A 45 13.75 2.35 -11.56
N CYS A 46 12.99 3.23 -12.23
CA CYS A 46 12.52 2.98 -13.59
C CYS A 46 13.65 2.84 -14.62
N SER A 47 14.71 3.66 -14.50
CA SER A 47 15.84 3.70 -15.44
C SER A 47 16.96 2.71 -15.11
N ARG A 48 16.87 1.99 -13.99
CA ARG A 48 17.88 1.00 -13.54
C ARG A 48 17.80 -0.33 -14.33
N PRO A 49 18.91 -1.05 -14.53
CA PRO A 49 18.92 -2.40 -15.11
C PRO A 49 18.27 -3.44 -14.18
N ARG A 50 17.97 -4.62 -14.73
CA ARG A 50 17.24 -5.69 -14.02
C ARG A 50 17.99 -6.22 -12.80
N SER A 51 19.32 -6.28 -12.85
CA SER A 51 20.19 -6.73 -11.75
C SER A 51 20.02 -5.83 -10.51
N GLU A 52 20.13 -4.53 -10.70
CA GLU A 52 20.04 -3.54 -9.62
C GLU A 52 18.61 -3.40 -9.08
N LYS A 53 17.60 -3.54 -9.96
CA LYS A 53 16.19 -3.60 -9.56
C LYS A 53 15.91 -4.74 -8.57
N GLY A 54 16.59 -5.88 -8.71
CA GLY A 54 16.51 -7.00 -7.78
C GLY A 54 17.05 -6.65 -6.40
N LEU A 55 18.23 -6.01 -6.34
CA LEU A 55 18.86 -5.60 -5.08
C LEU A 55 18.00 -4.58 -4.31
N ILE A 56 17.51 -3.55 -5.00
CA ILE A 56 16.64 -2.53 -4.39
C ILE A 56 15.36 -3.18 -3.85
N ARG A 57 14.81 -4.18 -4.57
CA ARG A 57 13.62 -4.92 -4.13
C ARG A 57 13.89 -5.71 -2.85
N SER A 58 14.96 -6.50 -2.81
CA SER A 58 15.33 -7.26 -1.61
C SER A 58 15.59 -6.36 -0.42
N TYR A 59 16.22 -5.21 -0.64
CA TYR A 59 16.42 -4.19 0.39
C TYR A 59 15.11 -3.67 0.96
N MET A 60 14.16 -3.28 0.09
CA MET A 60 12.85 -2.80 0.54
C MET A 60 12.10 -3.88 1.32
N GLN A 61 12.18 -5.15 0.91
CA GLN A 61 11.55 -6.26 1.65
C GLN A 61 12.18 -6.46 3.03
N LYS A 62 13.51 -6.39 3.12
CA LYS A 62 14.24 -6.56 4.38
C LYS A 62 13.94 -5.45 5.40
N ILE A 63 13.88 -4.20 4.93
CA ILE A 63 13.58 -3.03 5.78
C ILE A 63 12.10 -3.01 6.21
N THR A 64 11.17 -3.23 5.28
CA THR A 64 9.72 -3.03 5.55
C THR A 64 8.99 -4.29 6.00
N GLY A 65 9.57 -5.48 5.85
CA GLY A 65 8.91 -6.74 6.13
C GLY A 65 7.74 -7.08 5.20
N ILE A 66 7.53 -6.30 4.13
CA ILE A 66 6.41 -6.48 3.20
C ILE A 66 6.64 -7.71 2.31
N SER A 67 5.57 -8.46 2.05
CA SER A 67 5.60 -9.61 1.15
C SER A 67 6.02 -9.22 -0.28
N GLY A 68 6.71 -10.12 -0.96
CA GLY A 68 7.19 -9.85 -2.33
C GLY A 68 6.07 -9.56 -3.32
N SER A 69 4.89 -10.17 -3.15
CA SER A 69 3.72 -9.93 -3.99
C SER A 69 3.15 -8.52 -3.79
N GLN A 70 3.04 -8.06 -2.53
CA GLN A 70 2.59 -6.70 -2.22
C GLN A 70 3.59 -5.66 -2.72
N LEU A 71 4.89 -5.87 -2.53
CA LEU A 71 5.91 -4.97 -3.07
C LEU A 71 5.85 -4.88 -4.60
N THR A 72 5.61 -6.00 -5.30
CA THR A 72 5.40 -5.99 -6.76
C THR A 72 4.22 -5.11 -7.17
N ARG A 73 3.11 -5.20 -6.44
CA ARG A 73 1.93 -4.36 -6.68
C ARG A 73 2.25 -2.87 -6.51
N LEU A 74 2.95 -2.50 -5.44
CA LEU A 74 3.34 -1.11 -5.17
C LEU A 74 4.30 -0.57 -6.23
N ILE A 75 5.29 -1.37 -6.65
CA ILE A 75 6.20 -1.01 -7.75
C ILE A 75 5.40 -0.85 -9.06
N GLY A 76 4.44 -1.73 -9.33
CA GLY A 76 3.55 -1.61 -10.49
C GLY A 76 2.73 -0.32 -10.49
N GLN A 77 2.21 0.08 -9.33
CA GLN A 77 1.53 1.37 -9.16
C GLN A 77 2.49 2.54 -9.43
N PHE A 78 3.68 2.53 -8.81
CA PHE A 78 4.70 3.56 -9.00
C PHE A 78 5.15 3.70 -10.46
N ARG A 79 5.26 2.59 -11.20
CA ARG A 79 5.60 2.63 -12.63
C ARG A 79 4.54 3.33 -13.47
N ARG A 80 3.26 3.22 -13.10
CA ARG A 80 2.14 3.83 -13.82
C ARG A 80 1.91 5.29 -13.43
N THR A 81 1.94 5.60 -12.13
CA THR A 81 1.50 6.89 -11.60
C THR A 81 2.62 7.73 -11.02
N ARG A 82 3.85 7.20 -10.94
CA ARG A 82 4.99 7.75 -10.18
C ARG A 82 4.76 7.88 -8.67
N HIS A 83 3.63 7.42 -8.16
CA HIS A 83 3.25 7.55 -6.76
C HIS A 83 2.82 6.19 -6.17
N VAL A 84 3.15 5.95 -4.90
CA VAL A 84 2.70 4.77 -4.15
C VAL A 84 1.65 5.25 -3.16
N ARG A 85 0.38 5.24 -3.58
CA ARG A 85 -0.74 5.66 -2.73
C ARG A 85 -1.45 4.46 -2.16
N VAL A 86 -1.82 4.55 -0.87
CA VAL A 86 -2.78 3.61 -0.29
C VAL A 86 -4.09 3.77 -1.06
N ARG A 87 -4.55 2.66 -1.66
CA ARG A 87 -5.81 2.66 -2.40
C ARG A 87 -6.92 2.65 -1.37
N THR A 88 -7.77 3.68 -1.37
CA THR A 88 -8.97 3.69 -0.56
C THR A 88 -9.84 2.52 -0.97
N TYR A 89 -10.30 1.76 0.02
CA TYR A 89 -11.13 0.62 -0.25
C TYR A 89 -12.50 1.10 -0.71
N ASN A 90 -12.89 0.71 -1.93
CA ASN A 90 -14.22 0.95 -2.44
C ASN A 90 -14.83 -0.40 -2.84
N ARG A 91 -15.89 -0.83 -2.14
CA ARG A 91 -16.65 -2.01 -2.53
C ARG A 91 -17.57 -1.64 -3.66
N HIS A 92 -17.71 -2.52 -4.64
CA HIS A 92 -18.86 -2.46 -5.53
C HIS A 92 -20.10 -2.73 -4.68
N CYS A 93 -20.89 -1.69 -4.44
CA CYS A 93 -22.18 -1.79 -3.78
C CYS A 93 -23.26 -1.82 -4.87
N PHE A 94 -24.26 -2.68 -4.70
CA PHE A 94 -25.47 -2.58 -5.51
C PHE A 94 -26.19 -1.27 -5.16
N PRO A 95 -26.73 -0.56 -6.15
CA PRO A 95 -27.49 0.66 -5.89
C PRO A 95 -28.68 0.34 -4.99
N THR A 96 -28.81 1.05 -3.88
CA THR A 96 -29.93 0.87 -2.95
C THR A 96 -31.17 1.51 -3.55
N LYS A 97 -32.22 0.70 -3.81
CA LYS A 97 -33.50 1.18 -4.37
C LYS A 97 -34.39 1.84 -3.31
N TYR A 98 -34.32 1.39 -2.07
CA TYR A 98 -35.13 1.87 -0.95
C TYR A 98 -34.24 2.47 0.12
N THR A 99 -34.50 3.71 0.46
CA THR A 99 -33.84 4.45 1.53
C THR A 99 -34.37 4.02 2.89
N ARG A 100 -33.72 4.49 3.97
CA ARG A 100 -34.20 4.28 5.33
C ARG A 100 -35.62 4.85 5.55
N GLU A 101 -35.96 5.93 4.85
CA GLU A 101 -37.29 6.52 4.92
C GLU A 101 -38.34 5.59 4.31
N ASP A 102 -38.06 4.99 3.15
CA ASP A 102 -38.95 4.02 2.51
C ASP A 102 -39.20 2.78 3.39
N GLN A 103 -38.17 2.33 4.11
CA GLN A 103 -38.28 1.23 5.06
C GLN A 103 -39.17 1.56 6.26
N LEU A 104 -39.07 2.79 6.78
CA LEU A 104 -39.92 3.24 7.88
C LEU A 104 -41.38 3.38 7.45
N LEU A 105 -41.61 3.86 6.22
CA LEU A 105 -42.94 4.00 5.63
C LEU A 105 -43.63 2.64 5.46
N LEU A 106 -42.88 1.61 5.02
CA LEU A 106 -43.37 0.23 4.98
C LEU A 106 -43.72 -0.30 6.38
N ALA A 107 -42.86 -0.04 7.37
CA ALA A 107 -43.11 -0.49 8.74
C ALA A 107 -44.33 0.21 9.38
N GLU A 108 -44.56 1.49 9.07
CA GLU A 108 -45.76 2.21 9.53
C GLU A 108 -47.03 1.66 8.89
N LEU A 109 -46.99 1.34 7.59
CA LEU A 109 -48.08 0.69 6.89
C LEU A 109 -48.45 -0.65 7.52
N ASP A 110 -47.47 -1.52 7.79
CA ASP A 110 -47.68 -2.82 8.43
C ASP A 110 -48.33 -2.65 9.82
N ASN A 111 -47.83 -1.72 10.64
CA ASN A 111 -48.38 -1.44 11.98
C ASN A 111 -49.84 -0.96 11.97
N ASN A 112 -50.29 -0.34 10.87
CA ASN A 112 -51.67 0.10 10.70
C ASN A 112 -52.56 -1.00 10.12
N ASN A 113 -52.02 -1.88 9.28
CA ASN A 113 -52.77 -2.98 8.67
C ASN A 113 -52.98 -4.18 9.61
N GLU A 114 -52.08 -4.43 10.56
CA GLU A 114 -52.25 -5.49 11.58
C GLU A 114 -53.26 -5.15 12.69
N ARG A 115 -53.89 -3.97 12.63
CA ARG A 115 -54.90 -3.50 13.60
C ARG A 115 -56.35 -3.62 13.11
N VAL A 116 -56.59 -4.32 12.00
CA VAL A 116 -57.92 -4.67 11.46
C VAL A 116 -58.12 -6.17 11.54
#